data_AF-A0A662EQ32-F1
#
_entry.id   AF-A0A662EQ32-F1
#
_cell.length_a   1.000
_cell.length_b   1.000
_cell.length_c   1.000
_cell.angle_alpha   90.00
_cell.angle_beta   90.00
_cell.angle_gamma   90.00
#
_symmetry.space_group_name_H-M   'P 1'
#
loop_
_entity.id
_entity.type
_entity.pdbx_description
1 polymer ?
#
loop_
_entity_poly.entity_id
_entity_poly.type
_entity_poly.pdbx_seq_one_letter_code
_entity_poly.pdbx_strand_id
1 'polypeptide(L)'
;MGGRLKAAVLWGILGSVFLSFAAGGVSRLACAFLLGEIETSGRVVTPRGPQEAVLEGSIVLEFPGKAGPLLSQLNLIVPRGVRTPKGPSGVIGLSLLDSPVPLQYDGKTGEVCAKFKAELHYPLIDRGKGFKVVQGKGCIQVFSYTEAMEGVLKGRIRGDIRRGKELSLEGTLSFALSRSVLGQVKAMEVPLRALALFCGAQWVDILKIQPVFIRAGGKTSGWSFSTLMDGAREIWGRCGGVRCIAFEVLPPRYVNDPDYWVIENEAEAYALLNEVDVPDAVEVFVVGEFSRTLALSTGGGWCTSLGTASAKIITNDLQLDVPCDWCSPCGDVNYRHLAHELGHALGLCHPTDSCPDWRHRGSDDSVMEPSGFCADNPDRQSAHNCREAINPLLRALIYIGKRACTGSPDIRD
;
A
#
# COMPACT_ATOMS: atom_id res chain seq x y z
N MET A 1 -12.84 13.86 -30.25
CA MET A 1 -12.83 12.52 -30.90
C MET A 1 -12.06 11.51 -30.03
N GLY A 2 -12.55 11.19 -28.83
CA GLY A 2 -11.76 10.46 -27.81
C GLY A 2 -12.48 9.32 -27.08
N GLY A 3 -13.52 8.73 -27.68
CA GLY A 3 -14.34 7.68 -27.04
C GLY A 3 -14.18 6.26 -27.59
N ARG A 4 -13.44 6.07 -28.69
CA ARG A 4 -13.40 4.78 -29.41
C ARG A 4 -12.17 3.89 -29.15
N LEU A 5 -11.17 4.38 -28.41
CA LEU A 5 -9.94 3.61 -28.15
C LEU A 5 -10.00 2.70 -26.90
N LYS A 6 -10.89 2.98 -25.92
CA LYS A 6 -10.99 2.15 -24.70
C LYS A 6 -11.79 0.86 -24.88
N ALA A 7 -12.67 0.78 -25.88
CA ALA A 7 -13.44 -0.44 -26.16
C ALA A 7 -12.57 -1.54 -26.83
N ALA A 8 -11.53 -1.18 -27.58
CA ALA A 8 -10.71 -2.15 -28.32
C ALA A 8 -9.83 -3.02 -27.40
N VAL A 9 -9.41 -2.50 -26.25
CA VAL A 9 -8.65 -3.27 -25.25
C VAL A 9 -9.55 -4.32 -24.57
N LEU A 10 -10.83 -4.01 -24.34
CA LEU A 10 -11.79 -4.97 -23.78
C LEU A 10 -12.14 -6.13 -24.74
N TRP A 11 -12.21 -5.86 -26.05
CA TRP A 11 -12.55 -6.89 -27.05
C TRP A 11 -11.37 -7.78 -27.45
N GLY A 12 -10.13 -7.27 -27.39
CA GLY A 12 -8.92 -8.09 -27.61
C GLY A 12 -8.72 -9.17 -26.53
N ILE A 13 -9.19 -8.90 -25.30
CA ILE A 13 -9.12 -9.82 -24.16
C ILE A 13 -10.21 -10.92 -24.25
N LEU A 14 -11.36 -10.63 -24.86
CA LEU A 14 -12.46 -11.58 -25.00
C LEU A 14 -12.17 -12.73 -25.97
N GLY A 15 -11.31 -12.53 -26.98
CA GLY A 15 -11.04 -13.53 -28.02
C GLY A 15 -10.15 -14.71 -27.59
N SER A 16 -9.24 -14.49 -26.64
CA SER A 16 -8.21 -15.47 -26.24
C SER A 16 -8.61 -16.35 -25.04
N VAL A 17 -9.70 -16.03 -24.34
CA VAL A 17 -10.23 -16.80 -23.20
C VAL A 17 -11.02 -18.05 -23.66
N PHE A 18 -11.45 -18.11 -24.91
CA PHE A 18 -12.37 -19.16 -25.39
C PHE A 18 -11.75 -20.55 -25.61
N LEU A 19 -10.43 -20.70 -25.62
CA LEU A 19 -9.79 -21.97 -26.01
C LEU A 19 -9.27 -22.84 -24.86
N SER A 20 -9.34 -22.41 -23.60
CA SER A 20 -8.66 -23.12 -22.49
C SER A 20 -9.58 -23.84 -21.49
N PHE A 21 -10.91 -23.74 -21.61
CA PHE A 21 -11.85 -24.24 -20.60
C PHE A 21 -12.53 -25.59 -20.91
N ALA A 22 -12.14 -26.29 -21.97
CA ALA A 22 -12.86 -27.49 -22.42
C ALA A 22 -12.39 -28.84 -21.80
N ALA A 23 -11.37 -28.87 -20.94
CA ALA A 23 -10.82 -30.14 -20.44
C ALA A 23 -10.48 -30.10 -18.94
N GLY A 24 -11.46 -30.40 -18.08
CA GLY A 24 -11.21 -30.60 -16.64
C GLY A 24 -12.49 -30.73 -15.83
N GLY A 25 -12.95 -31.96 -15.61
CA GLY A 25 -14.15 -32.27 -14.83
C GLY A 25 -13.99 -32.02 -13.33
N VAL A 26 -15.01 -31.37 -12.77
CA VAL A 26 -15.54 -31.37 -11.38
C VAL A 26 -14.62 -30.88 -10.24
N SER A 27 -15.18 -29.90 -9.51
CA SER A 27 -14.85 -29.46 -8.14
C SER A 27 -13.70 -28.47 -7.97
N ARG A 28 -14.01 -27.19 -8.21
CA ARG A 28 -13.65 -26.02 -7.38
C ARG A 28 -14.16 -24.77 -8.09
N LEU A 29 -15.38 -24.31 -7.75
CA LEU A 29 -15.70 -22.88 -7.87
C LEU A 29 -14.83 -22.17 -6.82
N ALA A 30 -13.53 -22.09 -7.07
CA ALA A 30 -12.60 -21.37 -6.22
C ALA A 30 -12.88 -19.87 -6.43
N CYS A 31 -13.55 -19.29 -5.43
CA CYS A 31 -13.77 -17.88 -5.15
C CYS A 31 -14.02 -16.99 -6.38
N ALA A 32 -15.30 -16.68 -6.65
CA ALA A 32 -15.60 -15.48 -7.41
C ALA A 32 -15.18 -14.26 -6.56
N PHE A 33 -14.63 -13.23 -7.22
CA PHE A 33 -14.38 -11.93 -6.62
C PHE A 33 -14.90 -10.83 -7.56
N LEU A 34 -15.32 -9.72 -6.96
CA LEU A 34 -15.61 -8.47 -7.64
C LEU A 34 -14.51 -7.49 -7.27
N LEU A 35 -13.71 -7.14 -8.26
CA LEU A 35 -12.76 -6.05 -8.21
C LEU A 35 -13.41 -4.77 -8.77
N GLY A 36 -13.33 -3.68 -8.02
CA GLY A 36 -13.70 -2.36 -8.51
C GLY A 36 -12.52 -1.43 -8.48
N GLU A 37 -12.12 -0.89 -9.62
CA GLU A 37 -11.33 0.33 -9.65
C GLU A 37 -12.28 1.51 -9.44
N ILE A 38 -11.90 2.41 -8.53
CA ILE A 38 -12.68 3.59 -8.18
C ILE A 38 -11.94 4.78 -8.76
N GLU A 39 -12.55 5.47 -9.71
CA GLU A 39 -12.13 6.79 -10.18
C GLU A 39 -13.41 7.62 -10.33
N THR A 40 -13.72 8.44 -9.33
CA THR A 40 -15.00 9.16 -9.27
C THR A 40 -14.85 10.51 -8.59
N SER A 41 -15.77 11.42 -8.88
CA SER A 41 -16.03 12.55 -7.98
C SER A 41 -16.89 12.09 -6.80
N GLY A 42 -16.57 12.58 -5.61
CA GLY A 42 -17.35 12.40 -4.40
C GLY A 42 -17.20 13.60 -3.48
N ARG A 43 -17.90 13.54 -2.35
CA ARG A 43 -18.01 14.67 -1.43
C ARG A 43 -17.21 14.42 -0.17
N VAL A 44 -16.31 15.33 0.17
CA VAL A 44 -15.55 15.33 1.44
C VAL A 44 -16.04 16.49 2.29
N VAL A 45 -16.51 16.21 3.50
CA VAL A 45 -17.00 17.21 4.44
C VAL A 45 -15.87 17.59 5.39
N THR A 46 -15.58 18.88 5.46
CA THR A 46 -14.59 19.47 6.38
C THR A 46 -15.28 20.50 7.29
N PRO A 47 -14.60 21.07 8.30
CA PRO A 47 -15.15 22.21 9.04
C PRO A 47 -15.42 23.46 8.18
N ARG A 48 -14.87 23.55 6.96
CA ARG A 48 -15.22 24.62 5.99
C ARG A 48 -16.50 24.33 5.22
N GLY A 49 -17.11 23.16 5.43
CA GLY A 49 -18.24 22.67 4.65
C GLY A 49 -17.85 21.56 3.67
N PRO A 50 -18.83 21.09 2.87
CA PRO A 50 -18.64 20.06 1.86
C PRO A 50 -17.81 20.58 0.68
N GLN A 51 -16.93 19.74 0.16
CA GLN A 51 -16.11 19.98 -1.03
C GLN A 51 -16.21 18.76 -1.94
N GLU A 52 -16.35 18.99 -3.25
CA GLU A 52 -16.18 17.94 -4.25
C GLU A 52 -14.68 17.62 -4.39
N ALA A 53 -14.36 16.34 -4.47
CA ALA A 53 -13.01 15.86 -4.66
C ALA A 53 -12.99 14.63 -5.58
N VAL A 54 -11.88 14.45 -6.29
CA VAL A 54 -11.63 13.21 -7.05
C VAL A 54 -11.10 12.17 -6.07
N LEU A 55 -11.71 10.99 -6.10
CA LEU A 55 -11.30 9.83 -5.33
C LEU A 55 -10.84 8.72 -6.26
N GLU A 56 -9.74 8.11 -5.87
CA GLU A 56 -9.11 7.00 -6.58
C GLU A 56 -8.94 5.82 -5.63
N GLY A 57 -9.01 4.58 -6.11
CA GLY A 57 -8.88 3.44 -5.21
C GLY A 57 -9.29 2.09 -5.79
N SER A 58 -9.40 1.12 -4.88
CA SER A 58 -9.92 -0.19 -5.20
C SER A 58 -10.83 -0.75 -4.10
N ILE A 59 -11.80 -1.56 -4.51
CA ILE A 59 -12.65 -2.36 -3.65
C ILE A 59 -12.60 -3.82 -4.12
N VAL A 60 -12.46 -4.75 -3.18
CA VAL A 60 -12.52 -6.19 -3.46
C VAL A 60 -13.63 -6.81 -2.63
N LEU A 61 -14.58 -7.45 -3.31
CA LEU A 61 -15.56 -8.33 -2.69
C LEU A 61 -15.24 -9.78 -3.04
N GLU A 62 -15.18 -10.65 -2.05
CA GLU A 62 -15.01 -12.09 -2.22
C GLU A 62 -16.34 -12.83 -2.01
N PHE A 63 -16.56 -13.91 -2.75
CA PHE A 63 -17.76 -14.73 -2.65
C PHE A 63 -17.38 -16.17 -2.25
N PRO A 64 -17.12 -16.44 -0.96
CA PRO A 64 -16.72 -17.75 -0.42
C PRO A 64 -17.84 -18.83 -0.46
N GLY A 65 -18.71 -18.81 -1.46
CA GLY A 65 -19.80 -19.77 -1.61
C GLY A 65 -20.93 -19.53 -0.61
N LYS A 66 -21.05 -20.39 0.42
CA LYS A 66 -22.23 -20.42 1.31
C LYS A 66 -22.32 -19.25 2.30
N ALA A 67 -21.22 -18.56 2.59
CA ALA A 67 -21.18 -17.48 3.58
C ALA A 67 -21.66 -16.11 3.05
N GLY A 68 -22.04 -16.02 1.77
CA GLY A 68 -22.38 -14.75 1.13
C GLY A 68 -21.14 -13.91 0.79
N PRO A 69 -21.31 -12.71 0.22
CA PRO A 69 -20.18 -11.85 -0.13
C PRO A 69 -19.50 -11.25 1.11
N LEU A 70 -18.18 -11.07 1.02
CA LEU A 70 -17.32 -10.42 1.99
C LEU A 70 -16.61 -9.23 1.36
N LEU A 71 -16.48 -8.11 2.05
CA LEU A 71 -15.60 -7.00 1.67
C LEU A 71 -14.21 -7.33 2.22
N SER A 72 -13.30 -7.76 1.35
CA SER A 72 -11.94 -8.15 1.72
C SER A 72 -10.92 -7.03 1.56
N GLN A 73 -11.20 -6.02 0.73
CA GLN A 73 -10.32 -4.86 0.59
C GLN A 73 -11.13 -3.61 0.25
N LEU A 74 -10.74 -2.50 0.87
CA LEU A 74 -11.17 -1.16 0.49
C LEU A 74 -9.99 -0.22 0.72
N ASN A 75 -9.46 0.31 -0.38
CA ASN A 75 -8.39 1.31 -0.38
C ASN A 75 -8.87 2.50 -1.18
N LEU A 76 -8.86 3.68 -0.57
CA LEU A 76 -9.27 4.93 -1.20
C LEU A 76 -8.22 5.99 -0.94
N ILE A 77 -8.00 6.84 -1.93
CA ILE A 77 -7.28 8.09 -1.77
C ILE A 77 -8.05 9.27 -2.34
N VAL A 78 -7.75 10.45 -1.80
CA VAL A 78 -8.07 11.74 -2.42
C VAL A 78 -6.73 12.37 -2.78
N PRO A 79 -6.21 12.17 -4.01
CA PRO A 79 -4.83 12.49 -4.36
C PRO A 79 -4.44 13.94 -4.09
N ARG A 80 -5.36 14.87 -4.42
CA ARG A 80 -5.13 16.32 -4.24
C ARG A 80 -5.51 16.83 -2.85
N GLY A 81 -6.04 15.97 -1.99
CA GLY A 81 -6.60 16.36 -0.71
C GLY A 81 -7.75 17.36 -0.82
N VAL A 82 -8.02 18.05 0.28
CA VAL A 82 -9.02 19.12 0.40
C VAL A 82 -8.49 20.28 1.23
N ARG A 83 -9.16 21.43 1.14
CA ARG A 83 -8.82 22.60 1.97
C ARG A 83 -9.48 22.48 3.34
N THR A 84 -8.72 22.76 4.39
CA THR A 84 -9.21 22.76 5.78
C THR A 84 -8.95 24.13 6.42
N PRO A 85 -9.58 24.46 7.56
CA PRO A 85 -9.21 25.66 8.32
C PRO A 85 -7.73 25.70 8.72
N LYS A 86 -7.10 24.54 8.91
CA LYS A 86 -5.68 24.41 9.32
C LYS A 86 -4.71 24.29 8.14
N GLY A 87 -5.17 24.56 6.91
CA GLY A 87 -4.37 24.44 5.69
C GLY A 87 -4.79 23.25 4.82
N PRO A 88 -4.06 22.95 3.74
CA PRO A 88 -4.34 21.79 2.89
C PRO A 88 -4.17 20.48 3.68
N SER A 89 -5.04 19.50 3.44
CA SER A 89 -4.91 18.18 4.08
C SER A 89 -3.66 17.42 3.62
N GLY A 90 -3.22 17.64 2.37
CA GLY A 90 -2.38 16.69 1.63
C GLY A 90 -3.23 15.50 1.15
N VAL A 91 -2.59 14.49 0.54
CA VAL A 91 -3.29 13.25 0.14
C VAL A 91 -4.08 12.67 1.30
N ILE A 92 -5.36 12.37 1.09
CA ILE A 92 -6.15 11.65 2.09
C ILE A 92 -6.09 10.18 1.73
N GLY A 93 -5.71 9.31 2.67
CA GLY A 93 -5.72 7.87 2.50
C GLY A 93 -6.72 7.22 3.45
N LEU A 94 -7.44 6.21 2.96
CA LEU A 94 -8.38 5.42 3.74
C LEU A 94 -8.24 3.93 3.42
N SER A 95 -8.15 3.11 4.47
CA SER A 95 -8.12 1.66 4.37
C SER A 95 -9.03 0.99 5.40
N LEU A 96 -9.50 -0.21 5.09
CA LEU A 96 -10.33 -1.01 6.00
C LEU A 96 -9.55 -1.45 7.25
N LEU A 97 -10.11 -1.30 8.46
CA LEU A 97 -9.45 -1.73 9.70
C LEU A 97 -9.69 -3.21 10.04
N ASP A 98 -10.92 -3.68 9.84
CA ASP A 98 -11.36 -5.02 10.28
C ASP A 98 -11.73 -5.87 9.05
N SER A 99 -10.74 -6.30 8.26
CA SER A 99 -10.96 -7.12 7.07
C SER A 99 -10.89 -8.64 7.36
N PRO A 100 -11.73 -9.49 6.73
CA PRO A 100 -12.84 -9.16 5.84
C PRO A 100 -14.14 -8.83 6.58
N VAL A 101 -15.01 -8.02 5.97
CA VAL A 101 -16.32 -7.66 6.53
C VAL A 101 -17.46 -8.41 5.83
N PRO A 102 -18.35 -9.12 6.54
CA PRO A 102 -19.49 -9.78 5.92
C PRO A 102 -20.54 -8.76 5.44
N LEU A 103 -21.07 -8.98 4.23
CA LEU A 103 -22.15 -8.17 3.66
C LEU A 103 -23.51 -8.81 3.93
N GLN A 104 -24.49 -7.99 4.29
CA GLN A 104 -25.89 -8.35 4.13
C GLN A 104 -26.21 -8.33 2.63
N TYR A 105 -26.64 -9.47 2.10
CA TYR A 105 -26.91 -9.63 0.67
C TYR A 105 -28.29 -10.26 0.42
N ASP A 106 -29.11 -9.59 -0.38
CA ASP A 106 -30.36 -10.14 -0.87
C ASP A 106 -30.16 -10.75 -2.27
N GLY A 107 -30.17 -12.07 -2.35
CA GLY A 107 -30.00 -12.81 -3.60
C GLY A 107 -31.12 -12.63 -4.63
N LYS A 108 -32.27 -12.03 -4.27
CA LYS A 108 -33.36 -11.74 -5.20
C LYS A 108 -33.21 -10.36 -5.84
N THR A 109 -32.91 -9.35 -5.04
CA THR A 109 -32.83 -7.95 -5.48
C THR A 109 -31.41 -7.52 -5.86
N GLY A 110 -30.41 -8.29 -5.42
CA GLY A 110 -29.00 -7.95 -5.55
C GLY A 110 -28.53 -6.91 -4.53
N GLU A 111 -29.39 -6.47 -3.60
CA GLU A 111 -29.05 -5.41 -2.65
C GLU A 111 -27.98 -5.85 -1.67
N VAL A 112 -27.04 -4.94 -1.41
CA VAL A 112 -25.94 -5.15 -0.47
C VAL A 112 -25.85 -4.02 0.53
N CYS A 113 -25.55 -4.39 1.77
CA CYS A 113 -25.27 -3.46 2.84
C CYS A 113 -24.16 -4.00 3.74
N ALA A 114 -23.20 -3.16 4.11
CA ALA A 114 -22.23 -3.46 5.16
C ALA A 114 -21.94 -2.22 5.99
N LYS A 115 -21.69 -2.44 7.28
CA LYS A 115 -21.09 -1.45 8.18
C LYS A 115 -19.69 -1.92 8.53
N PHE A 116 -18.74 -1.01 8.57
CA PHE A 116 -17.35 -1.34 8.81
C PHE A 116 -16.60 -0.16 9.43
N LYS A 117 -15.36 -0.40 9.86
CA LYS A 117 -14.46 0.67 10.32
C LYS A 117 -13.34 0.84 9.32
N ALA A 118 -12.93 2.08 9.11
CA ALA A 118 -11.81 2.41 8.27
C ALA A 118 -10.84 3.32 9.02
N GLU A 119 -9.56 3.14 8.72
CA GLU A 119 -8.50 4.03 9.10
C GLU A 119 -8.45 5.19 8.11
N LEU A 120 -8.29 6.40 8.63
CA LEU A 120 -8.11 7.60 7.85
C LEU A 120 -6.79 8.27 8.24
N HIS A 121 -6.00 8.64 7.23
CA HIS A 121 -4.81 9.46 7.39
C HIS A 121 -4.77 10.58 6.35
N TYR A 122 -4.12 11.69 6.71
CA TYR A 122 -3.74 12.75 5.79
C TYR A 122 -2.54 13.55 6.35
N PRO A 123 -1.58 14.02 5.53
CA PRO A 123 -0.32 14.66 5.96
C PRO A 123 -0.47 15.83 6.95
N LEU A 124 -1.60 16.54 6.93
CA LEU A 124 -1.86 17.61 7.90
C LEU A 124 -1.90 17.08 9.35
N ILE A 125 -2.21 15.80 9.58
CA ILE A 125 -2.07 15.16 10.89
C ILE A 125 -0.62 15.16 11.31
N ASP A 126 0.28 14.69 10.45
CA ASP A 126 1.71 14.60 10.74
C ASP A 126 2.29 15.99 11.01
N ARG A 127 1.94 17.00 10.19
CA ARG A 127 2.35 18.40 10.45
C ARG A 127 1.80 18.97 11.76
N GLY A 128 0.59 18.58 12.16
CA GLY A 128 -0.09 19.15 13.31
C GLY A 128 0.16 18.42 14.64
N LYS A 129 0.56 17.14 14.59
CA LYS A 129 0.76 16.28 15.76
C LYS A 129 2.15 15.67 15.85
N GLY A 130 2.94 15.73 14.78
CA GLY A 130 4.16 14.96 14.65
C GLY A 130 3.88 13.47 14.53
N PHE A 131 4.89 12.68 14.87
CA PHE A 131 4.87 11.23 14.80
C PHE A 131 4.94 10.60 16.19
N LYS A 132 4.50 9.34 16.30
CA LYS A 132 4.87 8.48 17.43
C LYS A 132 6.12 7.72 17.03
N VAL A 133 7.18 7.88 17.79
CA VAL A 133 8.45 7.19 17.55
C VAL A 133 8.57 6.05 18.55
N VAL A 134 8.79 4.84 18.04
CA VAL A 134 9.13 3.66 18.82
C VAL A 134 10.53 3.23 18.41
N GLN A 135 11.44 3.18 19.38
CA GLN A 135 12.80 2.73 19.15
C GLN A 135 13.00 1.35 19.79
N GLY A 136 13.43 0.38 18.99
CA GLY A 136 13.68 -0.99 19.41
C GLY A 136 14.93 -1.53 18.72
N LYS A 137 15.80 -2.25 19.46
CA LYS A 137 17.00 -2.96 18.97
C LYS A 137 17.79 -2.29 17.81
N GLY A 138 17.98 -0.98 17.83
CA GLY A 138 18.78 -0.27 16.82
C GLY A 138 18.03 0.12 15.53
N CYS A 139 16.69 0.04 15.52
CA CYS A 139 15.84 0.52 14.44
C CYS A 139 14.74 1.43 15.00
N ILE A 140 14.23 2.32 14.15
CA ILE A 140 13.21 3.32 14.50
C ILE A 140 11.95 3.04 13.71
N GLN A 141 10.81 2.96 14.40
CA GLN A 141 9.48 2.91 13.77
C GLN A 141 8.77 4.24 13.99
N VAL A 142 8.39 4.88 12.89
CA VAL A 142 7.79 6.23 12.89
C VAL A 142 6.33 6.13 12.44
N PHE A 143 5.42 6.18 13.40
CA PHE A 143 3.98 6.07 13.15
C PHE A 143 3.32 7.43 13.02
N SER A 144 2.48 7.58 12.01
CA SER A 144 1.49 8.65 11.99
C SER A 144 0.39 8.41 13.01
N TYR A 145 -0.16 9.49 13.54
CA TYR A 145 -1.48 9.41 14.16
C TYR A 145 -2.53 9.19 13.07
N THR A 146 -3.53 8.36 13.34
CA THR A 146 -4.62 8.08 12.40
C THR A 146 -5.97 8.30 13.06
N GLU A 147 -6.94 8.66 12.22
CA GLU A 147 -8.34 8.82 12.60
C GLU A 147 -9.11 7.55 12.27
N ALA A 148 -10.23 7.33 12.96
CA ALA A 148 -11.13 6.23 12.63
C ALA A 148 -12.42 6.79 12.04
N MET A 149 -12.89 6.12 10.99
CA MET A 149 -14.15 6.40 10.32
C MET A 149 -15.08 5.20 10.45
N GLU A 150 -16.34 5.44 10.74
CA GLU A 150 -17.41 4.46 10.51
C GLU A 150 -17.85 4.52 9.06
N GLY A 151 -17.71 3.40 8.36
CA GLY A 151 -18.07 3.23 6.95
C GLY A 151 -19.38 2.47 6.78
N VAL A 152 -20.13 2.85 5.75
CA VAL A 152 -21.34 2.17 5.30
C VAL A 152 -21.27 1.98 3.80
N LEU A 153 -21.31 0.74 3.34
CA LEU A 153 -21.54 0.39 1.95
C LEU A 153 -23.04 0.14 1.76
N LYS A 154 -23.67 0.84 0.83
CA LYS A 154 -25.03 0.53 0.35
C LYS A 154 -25.00 0.47 -1.16
N GLY A 155 -25.56 -0.58 -1.74
CA GLY A 155 -25.57 -0.70 -3.19
C GLY A 155 -26.37 -1.89 -3.68
N ARG A 156 -26.17 -2.20 -4.95
CA ARG A 156 -26.75 -3.34 -5.63
C ARG A 156 -25.70 -3.99 -6.50
N ILE A 157 -25.53 -5.29 -6.32
CA ILE A 157 -24.79 -6.15 -7.22
C ILE A 157 -25.73 -6.60 -8.33
N ARG A 158 -25.39 -6.30 -9.58
CA ARG A 158 -26.10 -6.77 -10.77
C ARG A 158 -25.29 -7.83 -11.49
N GLY A 159 -25.99 -8.73 -12.17
CA GLY A 159 -25.40 -9.85 -12.90
C GLY A 159 -25.63 -11.20 -12.22
N ASP A 160 -25.24 -12.28 -12.88
CA ASP A 160 -25.42 -13.63 -12.37
C ASP A 160 -24.12 -14.13 -11.71
N ILE A 161 -24.08 -14.05 -10.38
CA ILE A 161 -22.96 -14.51 -9.54
C ILE A 161 -22.65 -15.99 -9.83
N ARG A 162 -23.67 -16.80 -10.17
CA ARG A 162 -23.51 -18.24 -10.40
C ARG A 162 -22.92 -18.55 -11.77
N ARG A 163 -23.13 -17.68 -12.77
CA ARG A 163 -22.66 -17.87 -14.14
C ARG A 163 -21.31 -17.21 -14.44
N GLY A 164 -20.80 -16.37 -13.54
CA GLY A 164 -19.40 -15.95 -13.56
C GLY A 164 -19.00 -15.05 -14.75
N LYS A 165 -19.95 -14.42 -15.45
CA LYS A 165 -19.69 -13.73 -16.73
C LYS A 165 -19.64 -12.21 -16.67
N GLU A 166 -20.29 -11.57 -15.69
CA GLU A 166 -20.22 -10.12 -15.46
C GLU A 166 -20.95 -9.77 -14.17
N LEU A 167 -20.26 -9.16 -13.20
CA LEU A 167 -20.92 -8.52 -12.06
C LEU A 167 -20.55 -7.04 -12.05
N SER A 168 -21.53 -6.22 -11.70
CA SER A 168 -21.30 -4.83 -11.37
C SER A 168 -21.84 -4.51 -10.00
N LEU A 169 -21.13 -3.67 -9.27
CA LEU A 169 -21.59 -3.08 -8.02
C LEU A 169 -21.81 -1.59 -8.28
N GLU A 170 -23.06 -1.16 -8.12
CA GLU A 170 -23.45 0.24 -8.11
C GLU A 170 -23.92 0.61 -6.71
N GLY A 171 -23.43 1.72 -6.15
CA GLY A 171 -23.82 2.10 -4.81
C GLY A 171 -23.15 3.37 -4.30
N THR A 172 -23.06 3.48 -2.99
CA THR A 172 -22.42 4.58 -2.28
C THR A 172 -21.66 4.01 -1.08
N LEU A 173 -20.44 4.49 -0.87
CA LEU A 173 -19.75 4.42 0.41
C LEU A 173 -19.98 5.73 1.15
N SER A 174 -20.40 5.64 2.40
CA SER A 174 -20.52 6.77 3.30
C SER A 174 -19.61 6.56 4.49
N PHE A 175 -18.87 7.58 4.88
CA PHE A 175 -17.95 7.55 6.00
C PHE A 175 -18.26 8.71 6.94
N ALA A 176 -18.22 8.45 8.24
CA ALA A 176 -18.34 9.46 9.28
C ALA A 176 -17.22 9.29 10.31
N LEU A 177 -16.61 10.39 10.72
CA LEU A 177 -15.53 10.40 11.70
C LEU A 177 -16.04 9.90 13.05
N SER A 178 -15.46 8.81 13.54
CA SER A 178 -15.81 8.20 14.83
C SER A 178 -14.73 8.43 15.89
N ARG A 179 -13.45 8.52 15.48
CA ARG A 179 -12.33 8.90 16.37
C ARG A 179 -11.48 9.99 15.72
N SER A 180 -11.37 11.12 16.39
CA SER A 180 -10.66 12.30 15.90
C SER A 180 -9.28 12.45 16.53
N VAL A 181 -8.30 12.84 15.72
CA VAL A 181 -6.99 13.36 16.15
C VAL A 181 -6.91 14.86 15.88
N LEU A 182 -7.20 15.27 14.64
CA LEU A 182 -7.34 16.67 14.24
C LEU A 182 -8.76 17.01 13.78
N GLY A 183 -9.49 16.03 13.25
CA GLY A 183 -10.87 16.08 12.82
C GLY A 183 -11.10 17.07 11.69
N GLN A 184 -10.18 17.16 10.73
CA GLN A 184 -10.30 18.09 9.60
C GLN A 184 -11.10 17.50 8.44
N VAL A 185 -11.22 16.18 8.39
CA VAL A 185 -12.13 15.43 7.52
C VAL A 185 -13.21 14.82 8.41
N LYS A 186 -14.46 15.25 8.24
CA LYS A 186 -15.59 14.86 9.11
C LYS A 186 -16.41 13.72 8.53
N ALA A 187 -16.57 13.71 7.21
CA ALA A 187 -17.33 12.69 6.50
C ALA A 187 -16.89 12.62 5.04
N MET A 188 -17.15 11.49 4.39
CA MET A 188 -16.93 11.30 2.96
C MET A 188 -18.12 10.54 2.36
N GLU A 189 -18.53 10.91 1.15
CA GLU A 189 -19.50 10.18 0.35
C GLU A 189 -18.92 9.90 -1.03
N VAL A 190 -18.85 8.62 -1.37
CA VAL A 190 -18.17 8.14 -2.57
C VAL A 190 -19.16 7.33 -3.39
N PRO A 191 -19.63 7.84 -4.52
CA PRO A 191 -20.39 7.05 -5.48
C PRO A 191 -19.54 5.87 -5.94
N LEU A 192 -20.11 4.67 -5.91
CA LEU A 192 -19.44 3.47 -6.36
C LEU A 192 -20.01 2.99 -7.69
N ARG A 193 -19.09 2.76 -8.63
CA ARG A 193 -19.32 1.97 -9.82
C ARG A 193 -18.11 1.06 -9.99
N ALA A 194 -18.29 -0.19 -9.66
CA ALA A 194 -17.28 -1.21 -9.78
C ALA A 194 -17.77 -2.29 -10.74
N LEU A 195 -16.88 -2.79 -11.59
CA LEU A 195 -17.18 -3.82 -12.57
C LEU A 195 -16.10 -4.88 -12.50
N ALA A 196 -16.48 -6.14 -12.22
CA ALA A 196 -15.59 -7.27 -12.40
C ALA A 196 -16.28 -8.62 -12.28
N LEU A 197 -15.72 -9.59 -13.02
CA LEU A 197 -15.78 -11.02 -12.71
C LEU A 197 -14.85 -11.78 -13.65
N PHE A 198 -14.00 -12.66 -13.14
CA PHE A 198 -13.61 -13.90 -13.84
C PHE A 198 -13.17 -14.96 -12.82
N CYS A 199 -13.94 -16.05 -12.71
CA CYS A 199 -13.50 -17.25 -12.00
C CYS A 199 -12.23 -17.80 -12.68
N GLY A 200 -11.19 -18.07 -11.89
CA GLY A 200 -9.91 -18.59 -12.39
C GLY A 200 -8.88 -17.51 -12.74
N ALA A 201 -9.21 -16.22 -12.61
CA ALA A 201 -8.21 -15.15 -12.58
C ALA A 201 -7.65 -14.98 -11.17
N GLN A 202 -6.42 -14.47 -11.06
CA GLN A 202 -5.87 -13.95 -9.81
C GLN A 202 -5.85 -12.42 -9.93
N TRP A 203 -6.03 -11.71 -8.81
CA TRP A 203 -5.69 -10.30 -8.75
C TRP A 203 -4.31 -10.14 -8.12
N VAL A 204 -3.68 -9.02 -8.45
CA VAL A 204 -2.43 -8.56 -7.86
C VAL A 204 -2.69 -7.22 -7.20
N ASP A 205 -2.18 -7.04 -5.99
CA ASP A 205 -2.09 -5.72 -5.39
C ASP A 205 -0.80 -5.06 -5.86
N ILE A 206 -0.94 -3.96 -6.59
CA ILE A 206 0.19 -3.16 -7.05
C ILE A 206 0.36 -1.96 -6.13
N LEU A 207 1.59 -1.78 -5.65
CA LEU A 207 2.04 -0.55 -5.00
C LEU A 207 3.02 0.17 -5.93
N LYS A 208 2.73 1.43 -6.24
CA LYS A 208 3.63 2.27 -7.02
C LYS A 208 4.74 2.81 -6.12
N ILE A 209 5.97 2.74 -6.62
CA ILE A 209 7.18 3.22 -5.96
C ILE A 209 7.74 4.38 -6.77
N GLN A 210 7.88 5.54 -6.14
CA GLN A 210 8.53 6.71 -6.71
C GLN A 210 9.97 6.80 -6.16
N PRO A 211 11.00 6.36 -6.91
CA PRO A 211 12.37 6.64 -6.51
C PRO A 211 12.64 8.15 -6.57
N VAL A 212 13.32 8.65 -5.55
CA VAL A 212 13.79 10.04 -5.44
C VAL A 212 15.29 10.02 -5.17
N PHE A 213 16.08 10.56 -6.09
CA PHE A 213 17.54 10.56 -6.03
C PHE A 213 18.09 11.98 -5.84
N ILE A 214 19.28 12.09 -5.27
CA ILE A 214 19.98 13.35 -5.01
C ILE A 214 21.02 13.58 -6.10
N ARG A 215 21.08 14.81 -6.61
CA ARG A 215 22.14 15.26 -7.51
C ARG A 215 22.99 16.32 -6.82
N ALA A 216 24.27 16.01 -6.66
CA ALA A 216 25.23 16.86 -5.96
C ALA A 216 26.58 16.82 -6.70
N GLY A 217 27.13 17.98 -7.06
CA GLY A 217 28.52 18.09 -7.56
C GLY A 217 28.87 17.18 -8.76
N GLY A 218 27.91 16.93 -9.67
CA GLY A 218 28.11 16.05 -10.83
C GLY A 218 27.93 14.55 -10.56
N LYS A 219 27.58 14.16 -9.32
CA LYS A 219 27.20 12.80 -8.93
C LYS A 219 25.67 12.67 -8.82
N THR A 220 25.20 11.44 -8.76
CA THR A 220 23.79 11.10 -8.57
C THR A 220 23.71 9.87 -7.67
N SER A 221 22.93 9.94 -6.59
CA SER A 221 22.67 8.78 -5.72
C SER A 221 21.65 7.83 -6.35
N GLY A 222 21.35 6.72 -5.67
CA GLY A 222 20.38 5.73 -6.12
C GLY A 222 20.98 4.63 -6.99
N TRP A 223 22.31 4.49 -7.03
CA TRP A 223 22.94 3.39 -7.77
C TRP A 223 22.59 2.03 -7.16
N SER A 224 22.37 1.98 -5.83
CA SER A 224 21.96 0.77 -5.10
C SER A 224 20.50 0.39 -5.33
N PHE A 225 19.65 1.34 -5.75
CA PHE A 225 18.19 1.20 -5.74
C PHE A 225 17.68 0.01 -6.56
N SER A 226 18.27 -0.25 -7.75
CA SER A 226 17.82 -1.37 -8.59
C SER A 226 18.01 -2.70 -7.88
N THR A 227 19.19 -2.93 -7.31
CA THR A 227 19.53 -4.15 -6.57
C THR A 227 18.64 -4.32 -5.34
N LEU A 228 18.43 -3.24 -4.57
CA LEU A 228 17.54 -3.26 -3.40
C LEU A 228 16.08 -3.54 -3.79
N MET A 229 15.60 -2.98 -4.90
CA MET A 229 14.25 -3.26 -5.40
C MET A 229 14.09 -4.68 -5.95
N ASP A 230 15.14 -5.27 -6.54
CA ASP A 230 15.12 -6.68 -6.93
C ASP A 230 15.04 -7.57 -5.70
N GLY A 231 15.78 -7.23 -4.64
CA GLY A 231 15.67 -7.87 -3.34
C GLY A 231 14.24 -7.79 -2.76
N ALA A 232 13.61 -6.62 -2.84
CA ALA A 232 12.22 -6.41 -2.41
C ALA A 232 11.21 -7.21 -3.25
N ARG A 233 11.33 -7.20 -4.58
CA ARG A 233 10.47 -7.97 -5.48
C ARG A 233 10.57 -9.47 -5.21
N GLU A 234 11.76 -9.96 -4.92
CA GLU A 234 11.95 -11.36 -4.58
C GLU A 234 11.20 -11.73 -3.29
N ILE A 235 11.45 -11.01 -2.19
CA ILE A 235 10.82 -11.25 -0.89
C ILE A 235 9.29 -11.17 -0.98
N TRP A 236 8.76 -10.07 -1.53
CA TRP A 236 7.31 -9.86 -1.62
C TRP A 236 6.66 -10.73 -2.69
N GLY A 237 7.41 -11.13 -3.72
CA GLY A 237 6.98 -12.12 -4.72
C GLY A 237 6.72 -13.52 -4.14
N ARG A 238 7.30 -13.84 -2.97
CA ARG A 238 6.99 -15.07 -2.21
C ARG A 238 5.57 -15.08 -1.66
N CYS A 239 4.89 -13.94 -1.58
CA CYS A 239 3.50 -13.89 -1.14
C CYS A 239 2.48 -14.52 -2.11
N GLY A 240 2.88 -14.91 -3.33
CA GLY A 240 1.97 -15.37 -4.39
C GLY A 240 1.03 -16.54 -4.06
N GLY A 241 1.40 -17.40 -3.10
CA GLY A 241 0.54 -18.47 -2.59
C GLY A 241 -0.60 -18.02 -1.67
N VAL A 242 -0.57 -16.78 -1.19
CA VAL A 242 -1.48 -16.21 -0.18
C VAL A 242 -2.13 -14.92 -0.67
N ARG A 243 -1.32 -13.95 -1.10
CA ARG A 243 -1.74 -12.65 -1.63
C ARG A 243 -0.65 -12.12 -2.55
N CYS A 244 -0.92 -11.89 -3.82
CA CYS A 244 0.11 -11.40 -4.74
C CYS A 244 0.28 -9.88 -4.56
N ILE A 245 1.43 -9.46 -4.04
CA ILE A 245 1.83 -8.05 -3.90
C ILE A 245 2.98 -7.80 -4.86
N ALA A 246 2.85 -6.77 -5.70
CA ALA A 246 3.84 -6.40 -6.69
C ALA A 246 4.16 -4.89 -6.63
N PHE A 247 5.35 -4.54 -7.10
CA PHE A 247 5.83 -3.16 -7.12
C PHE A 247 5.97 -2.64 -8.54
N GLU A 248 5.32 -1.51 -8.82
CA GLU A 248 5.50 -0.75 -10.05
C GLU A 248 6.45 0.42 -9.78
N VAL A 249 7.65 0.37 -10.36
CA VAL A 249 8.66 1.42 -10.17
C VAL A 249 8.45 2.51 -11.23
N LEU A 250 8.18 3.73 -10.76
CA LEU A 250 8.03 4.92 -11.61
C LEU A 250 9.40 5.47 -12.03
N PRO A 251 9.46 6.31 -13.08
CA PRO A 251 10.69 7.04 -13.41
C PRO A 251 11.20 7.88 -12.22
N PRO A 252 12.51 7.90 -11.96
CA PRO A 252 13.06 8.61 -10.81
C PRO A 252 12.84 10.11 -10.88
N ARG A 253 12.60 10.71 -9.72
CA ARG A 253 12.66 12.16 -9.50
C ARG A 253 14.02 12.53 -8.91
N TYR A 254 14.43 13.77 -9.12
CA TYR A 254 15.73 14.26 -8.67
C TYR A 254 15.56 15.51 -7.82
N VAL A 255 16.18 15.50 -6.65
CA VAL A 255 16.39 16.69 -5.82
C VAL A 255 17.81 17.19 -6.10
N ASN A 256 17.94 18.45 -6.55
CA ASN A 256 19.22 19.03 -6.95
C ASN A 256 19.76 19.93 -5.83
N ASP A 257 20.04 19.32 -4.69
CA ASP A 257 20.58 20.02 -3.52
C ASP A 257 21.75 19.22 -2.96
N PRO A 258 22.99 19.76 -2.98
CA PRO A 258 24.15 19.05 -2.46
C PRO A 258 24.10 18.82 -0.96
N ASP A 259 23.34 19.61 -0.20
CA ASP A 259 23.24 19.48 1.26
C ASP A 259 22.52 18.19 1.65
N TYR A 260 21.73 17.60 0.75
CA TYR A 260 21.08 16.30 0.96
C TYR A 260 21.93 15.09 0.49
N TRP A 261 23.18 15.29 0.06
CA TRP A 261 24.04 14.16 -0.31
C TRP A 261 24.39 13.29 0.91
N VAL A 262 24.78 13.95 2.00
CA VAL A 262 25.02 13.33 3.31
C VAL A 262 23.92 13.79 4.24
N ILE A 263 23.19 12.84 4.83
CA ILE A 263 22.21 13.14 5.88
C ILE A 263 22.84 12.84 7.24
N GLU A 264 23.02 13.87 8.05
CA GLU A 264 23.69 13.76 9.33
C GLU A 264 22.75 13.39 10.48
N ASN A 265 21.49 13.81 10.39
CA ASN A 265 20.49 13.65 11.44
C ASN A 265 19.04 13.54 10.91
N GLU A 266 18.12 13.22 11.81
CA GLU A 266 16.70 13.05 11.48
C GLU A 266 16.05 14.34 10.95
N ALA A 267 16.45 15.53 11.42
CA ALA A 267 15.82 16.79 11.01
C ALA A 267 16.09 17.09 9.53
N GLU A 268 17.32 16.84 9.06
CA GLU A 268 17.69 16.93 7.64
C GLU A 268 16.93 15.91 6.79
N ALA A 269 16.80 14.67 7.27
CA ALA A 269 16.00 13.66 6.57
C ALA A 269 14.54 14.10 6.42
N TYR A 270 13.91 14.61 7.49
CA TYR A 270 12.55 15.12 7.42
C TYR A 270 12.43 16.34 6.50
N ALA A 271 13.45 17.20 6.41
CA ALA A 271 13.47 18.28 5.43
C ALA A 271 13.46 17.73 4.00
N LEU A 272 14.35 16.78 3.69
CA LEU A 272 14.40 16.12 2.38
C LEU A 272 13.07 15.42 2.02
N LEU A 273 12.47 14.69 2.96
CA LEU A 273 11.21 13.98 2.72
C LEU A 273 10.05 14.91 2.32
N ASN A 274 10.15 16.22 2.60
CA ASN A 274 9.17 17.23 2.22
C ASN A 274 9.43 17.87 0.84
N GLU A 275 10.55 17.58 0.18
CA GLU A 275 10.90 18.16 -1.14
C GLU A 275 10.06 17.60 -2.29
N VAL A 276 9.58 16.37 -2.14
CA VAL A 276 8.77 15.67 -3.14
C VAL A 276 7.47 15.21 -2.50
N ASP A 277 6.36 15.34 -3.23
CA ASP A 277 5.03 14.89 -2.81
C ASP A 277 4.30 14.28 -4.01
N VAL A 278 4.37 12.95 -4.14
CA VAL A 278 3.67 12.17 -5.16
C VAL A 278 2.45 11.48 -4.54
N PRO A 279 1.23 11.84 -4.96
CA PRO A 279 0.03 11.47 -4.21
C PRO A 279 -0.45 10.03 -4.39
N ASP A 280 0.07 9.28 -5.37
CA ASP A 280 -0.34 7.90 -5.68
C ASP A 280 0.87 6.94 -5.71
N ALA A 281 1.90 7.19 -4.89
CA ALA A 281 3.06 6.31 -4.78
C ALA A 281 3.72 6.42 -3.41
N VAL A 282 4.37 5.35 -2.96
CA VAL A 282 5.33 5.43 -1.86
C VAL A 282 6.63 5.99 -2.42
N GLU A 283 7.11 7.06 -1.82
CA GLU A 283 8.36 7.69 -2.23
C GLU A 283 9.53 7.05 -1.49
N VAL A 284 10.57 6.70 -2.24
CA VAL A 284 11.82 6.11 -1.71
C VAL A 284 12.96 7.06 -2.03
N PHE A 285 13.38 7.81 -1.02
CA PHE A 285 14.50 8.74 -1.08
C PHE A 285 15.79 7.97 -0.87
N VAL A 286 16.65 7.94 -1.88
CA VAL A 286 17.97 7.30 -1.79
C VAL A 286 19.01 8.40 -1.78
N VAL A 287 19.63 8.66 -0.64
CA VAL A 287 20.72 9.63 -0.52
C VAL A 287 22.08 8.97 -0.79
N GLY A 288 23.13 9.77 -0.96
CA GLY A 288 24.47 9.22 -1.12
C GLY A 288 24.90 8.49 0.14
N GLU A 289 24.85 9.19 1.28
CA GLU A 289 25.41 8.71 2.53
C GLU A 289 24.55 9.13 3.73
N PHE A 290 24.52 8.30 4.76
CA PHE A 290 24.15 8.70 6.11
C PHE A 290 25.42 8.88 6.94
N SER A 291 25.39 9.80 7.93
CA SER A 291 26.43 9.80 8.94
C SER A 291 26.50 8.44 9.64
N ARG A 292 27.70 8.02 10.09
CA ARG A 292 27.89 6.76 10.82
C ARG A 292 26.89 6.60 11.96
N THR A 293 26.69 7.66 12.74
CA THR A 293 25.77 7.65 13.88
C THR A 293 24.34 7.38 13.43
N LEU A 294 23.85 8.09 12.42
CA LEU A 294 22.50 7.93 11.90
C LEU A 294 22.30 6.57 11.25
N ALA A 295 23.26 6.10 10.45
CA ALA A 295 23.21 4.80 9.81
C ALA A 295 23.08 3.68 10.86
N LEU A 296 23.96 3.67 11.86
CA LEU A 296 23.95 2.64 12.90
C LEU A 296 22.72 2.71 13.82
N SER A 297 22.11 3.88 14.02
CA SER A 297 20.92 4.02 14.88
C SER A 297 19.59 3.73 14.19
N THR A 298 19.56 3.75 12.85
CA THR A 298 18.35 3.54 12.05
C THR A 298 18.35 2.23 11.27
N GLY A 299 19.51 1.60 11.09
CA GLY A 299 19.66 0.53 10.11
C GLY A 299 19.97 1.04 8.70
N GLY A 300 20.40 2.31 8.59
CA GLY A 300 20.70 3.00 7.32
C GLY A 300 19.47 3.47 6.54
N GLY A 301 18.30 3.45 7.17
CA GLY A 301 17.06 3.92 6.56
C GLY A 301 15.89 3.75 7.51
N TRP A 302 14.75 4.34 7.16
CA TRP A 302 13.48 4.11 7.86
C TRP A 302 12.30 4.53 6.99
N CYS A 303 11.12 4.01 7.33
CA CYS A 303 9.84 4.43 6.80
C CYS A 303 9.13 5.41 7.77
N THR A 304 8.72 6.57 7.25
CA THR A 304 7.79 7.49 7.93
C THR A 304 6.35 7.19 7.55
N SER A 305 5.40 7.59 8.39
CA SER A 305 3.96 7.47 8.14
C SER A 305 3.51 6.05 7.74
N LEU A 306 4.11 5.06 8.42
CA LEU A 306 3.92 3.61 8.25
C LEU A 306 2.46 3.23 7.90
N GLY A 307 2.28 2.50 6.80
CA GLY A 307 1.00 1.97 6.33
C GLY A 307 -0.03 2.99 5.83
N THR A 308 0.34 4.26 5.66
CA THR A 308 -0.56 5.31 5.17
C THR A 308 -0.22 5.72 3.73
N ALA A 309 -1.10 6.50 3.09
CA ALA A 309 -0.84 7.07 1.76
C ALA A 309 0.29 8.11 1.77
N SER A 310 0.74 8.54 2.95
CA SER A 310 1.87 9.48 3.10
C SER A 310 3.16 8.77 3.47
N ALA A 311 3.18 7.43 3.39
CA ALA A 311 4.37 6.65 3.70
C ALA A 311 5.51 7.04 2.76
N LYS A 312 6.66 7.33 3.35
CA LYS A 312 7.90 7.66 2.64
C LYS A 312 9.02 6.87 3.28
N ILE A 313 9.94 6.39 2.47
CA ILE A 313 11.13 5.68 2.90
C ILE A 313 12.32 6.57 2.60
N ILE A 314 13.24 6.70 3.56
CA ILE A 314 14.57 7.21 3.31
C ILE A 314 15.58 6.09 3.52
N THR A 315 16.52 5.97 2.60
CA THR A 315 17.61 5.00 2.63
C THR A 315 18.85 5.65 1.97
N ASN A 316 19.95 4.92 1.89
CA ASN A 316 21.19 5.44 1.33
C ASN A 316 21.95 4.37 0.53
N ASP A 317 22.85 4.83 -0.35
CA ASP A 317 23.61 3.94 -1.22
C ASP A 317 24.62 3.05 -0.47
N LEU A 318 25.08 3.43 0.73
CA LEU A 318 25.98 2.62 1.54
C LEU A 318 25.33 1.32 2.05
N GLN A 319 24.03 1.11 1.85
CA GLN A 319 23.39 -0.19 2.12
C GLN A 319 24.05 -1.34 1.35
N LEU A 320 24.61 -1.06 0.17
CA LEU A 320 25.38 -2.02 -0.64
C LEU A 320 26.87 -1.67 -0.75
N ASP A 321 27.35 -0.76 0.10
CA ASP A 321 28.78 -0.41 0.21
C ASP A 321 29.09 -0.06 1.68
N VAL A 322 28.76 -1.01 2.57
CA VAL A 322 28.85 -0.79 4.02
C VAL A 322 30.32 -0.58 4.40
N PRO A 323 30.69 0.53 5.05
CA PRO A 323 32.10 0.79 5.38
C PRO A 323 32.70 -0.20 6.39
N CYS A 324 33.91 -0.69 6.09
CA CYS A 324 34.59 -1.71 6.91
C CYS A 324 35.13 -1.21 8.26
N ASP A 325 35.20 0.10 8.47
CA ASP A 325 35.50 0.72 9.76
C ASP A 325 34.25 0.90 10.64
N TRP A 326 33.05 0.63 10.11
CA TRP A 326 31.78 0.70 10.82
C TRP A 326 31.27 -0.68 11.21
N CYS A 327 31.41 -1.65 10.31
CA CYS A 327 30.76 -2.96 10.39
C CYS A 327 31.69 -4.13 10.09
N SER A 328 31.33 -5.31 10.60
CA SER A 328 31.86 -6.60 10.18
C SER A 328 30.72 -7.62 10.20
N PRO A 329 30.26 -8.15 9.05
CA PRO A 329 30.78 -7.93 7.69
C PRO A 329 30.57 -6.49 7.15
N CYS A 330 31.28 -6.15 6.07
CA CYS A 330 31.23 -4.87 5.35
C CYS A 330 31.19 -5.11 3.83
N GLY A 331 30.93 -4.07 3.03
CA GLY A 331 30.69 -4.14 1.58
C GLY A 331 29.21 -4.36 1.26
N ASP A 332 28.91 -5.19 0.27
CA ASP A 332 27.53 -5.52 -0.11
C ASP A 332 26.86 -6.41 0.97
N VAL A 333 26.13 -5.79 1.90
CA VAL A 333 25.51 -6.51 3.03
C VAL A 333 23.98 -6.50 2.95
N ASN A 334 23.34 -5.33 2.78
CA ASN A 334 21.92 -5.17 3.13
C ASN A 334 20.98 -5.31 1.93
N TYR A 335 21.01 -6.45 1.25
CA TYR A 335 20.19 -6.71 0.05
C TYR A 335 18.67 -6.70 0.31
N ARG A 336 18.23 -6.98 1.54
CA ARG A 336 16.82 -7.04 1.94
C ARG A 336 16.33 -5.80 2.68
N HIS A 337 17.17 -4.79 2.90
CA HIS A 337 16.80 -3.56 3.59
C HIS A 337 15.55 -2.88 2.99
N LEU A 338 15.51 -2.66 1.67
CA LEU A 338 14.35 -2.00 1.06
C LEU A 338 13.09 -2.89 1.11
N ALA A 339 13.25 -4.22 1.14
CA ALA A 339 12.13 -5.13 1.33
C ALA A 339 11.48 -4.96 2.71
N HIS A 340 12.32 -4.77 3.74
CA HIS A 340 11.92 -4.48 5.11
C HIS A 340 11.20 -3.13 5.22
N GLU A 341 11.80 -2.06 4.69
CA GLU A 341 11.18 -0.73 4.72
C GLU A 341 9.86 -0.66 3.95
N LEU A 342 9.76 -1.41 2.84
CA LEU A 342 8.48 -1.56 2.14
C LEU A 342 7.45 -2.33 2.97
N GLY A 343 7.86 -3.22 3.86
CA GLY A 343 6.97 -3.84 4.84
C GLY A 343 6.37 -2.83 5.82
N HIS A 344 7.15 -1.84 6.26
CA HIS A 344 6.62 -0.70 7.01
C HIS A 344 5.69 0.16 6.13
N ALA A 345 6.06 0.45 4.88
CA ALA A 345 5.15 1.14 3.98
C ALA A 345 3.83 0.35 3.79
N LEU A 346 3.87 -0.98 3.86
CA LEU A 346 2.74 -1.90 3.87
C LEU A 346 2.12 -2.14 5.25
N GLY A 347 2.38 -1.28 6.24
CA GLY A 347 1.64 -1.29 7.50
C GLY A 347 2.10 -2.31 8.53
N LEU A 348 3.22 -3.01 8.31
CA LEU A 348 3.76 -3.99 9.25
C LEU A 348 4.73 -3.32 10.23
N CYS A 349 4.62 -3.64 11.52
CA CYS A 349 5.62 -3.32 12.54
C CYS A 349 6.71 -4.39 12.60
N HIS A 350 7.79 -4.14 13.35
CA HIS A 350 8.66 -5.23 13.78
C HIS A 350 7.90 -6.25 14.67
N PRO A 351 8.34 -7.53 14.72
CA PRO A 351 7.68 -8.57 15.50
C PRO A 351 7.67 -8.30 17.01
N THR A 352 8.81 -7.94 17.59
CA THR A 352 8.99 -7.84 19.04
C THR A 352 8.73 -6.46 19.65
N ASP A 353 8.58 -5.43 18.83
CA ASP A 353 8.50 -4.04 19.32
C ASP A 353 7.06 -3.64 19.71
N SER A 354 6.91 -2.48 20.37
CA SER A 354 5.59 -1.91 20.64
C SER A 354 4.94 -1.41 19.35
N CYS A 355 4.11 -2.25 18.77
CA CYS A 355 3.22 -1.88 17.66
C CYS A 355 1.91 -1.31 18.22
N PRO A 356 1.38 -0.19 17.69
CA PRO A 356 0.04 0.26 18.05
C PRO A 356 -1.01 -0.84 17.81
N ASP A 357 -2.01 -0.98 18.68
CA ASP A 357 -3.00 -2.08 18.64
C ASP A 357 -3.77 -2.22 17.31
N TRP A 358 -3.77 -1.18 16.48
CA TRP A 358 -4.44 -1.12 15.17
C TRP A 358 -3.51 -1.42 13.98
N ARG A 359 -2.23 -1.70 14.25
CA ARG A 359 -1.25 -2.17 13.27
C ARG A 359 -0.88 -3.61 13.55
N HIS A 360 -0.48 -4.31 12.49
CA HIS A 360 -0.07 -5.70 12.59
C HIS A 360 1.42 -5.78 12.83
N ARG A 361 1.82 -6.62 13.79
CA ARG A 361 3.21 -7.01 13.96
C ARG A 361 3.60 -7.91 12.79
N GLY A 362 4.83 -7.72 12.30
CA GLY A 362 5.48 -8.69 11.44
C GLY A 362 5.72 -10.01 12.18
N SER A 363 6.05 -11.06 11.44
CA SER A 363 6.41 -12.36 12.01
C SER A 363 7.87 -12.44 12.42
N ASP A 364 8.15 -13.15 13.51
CA ASP A 364 9.52 -13.53 13.89
C ASP A 364 10.22 -14.29 12.74
N ASP A 365 11.54 -14.20 12.68
CA ASP A 365 12.41 -14.80 11.65
C ASP A 365 12.08 -14.40 10.19
N SER A 366 11.28 -13.36 9.98
CA SER A 366 10.94 -12.84 8.65
C SER A 366 11.73 -11.58 8.31
N VAL A 367 11.59 -11.09 7.09
CA VAL A 367 12.18 -9.82 6.63
C VAL A 367 11.86 -8.65 7.54
N MET A 368 10.78 -8.71 8.34
CA MET A 368 10.39 -7.67 9.28
C MET A 368 11.23 -7.64 10.57
N GLU A 369 12.15 -8.58 10.78
CA GLU A 369 13.09 -8.51 11.91
C GLU A 369 14.04 -7.31 11.75
N PRO A 370 14.31 -6.55 12.82
CA PRO A 370 15.34 -5.51 12.79
C PRO A 370 16.73 -6.15 12.75
N SER A 371 17.55 -5.78 11.77
CA SER A 371 18.93 -6.28 11.61
C SER A 371 20.00 -5.19 11.83
N GLY A 372 19.62 -3.92 11.77
CA GLY A 372 20.54 -2.79 11.80
C GLY A 372 21.34 -2.64 10.50
N PHE A 373 22.30 -1.71 10.47
CA PHE A 373 23.01 -1.35 9.23
C PHE A 373 24.15 -2.32 8.87
N CYS A 374 24.63 -3.10 9.83
CA CYS A 374 25.76 -4.01 9.65
C CYS A 374 25.34 -5.45 9.34
N ALA A 375 24.05 -5.72 9.16
CA ALA A 375 23.54 -7.05 8.90
C ALA A 375 22.26 -6.94 8.05
N ASP A 376 22.12 -7.86 7.10
CA ASP A 376 20.93 -7.90 6.28
C ASP A 376 19.70 -8.35 7.08
N ASN A 377 18.52 -7.93 6.64
CA ASN A 377 17.28 -8.48 7.16
C ASN A 377 17.12 -9.95 6.72
N PRO A 378 16.41 -10.80 7.48
CA PRO A 378 16.24 -12.19 7.12
C PRO A 378 15.65 -12.36 5.72
N ASP A 379 16.26 -13.26 4.94
CA ASP A 379 15.81 -13.61 3.60
C ASP A 379 14.61 -14.57 3.63
N ARG A 380 13.56 -14.19 4.35
CA ARG A 380 12.36 -15.02 4.58
C ARG A 380 11.11 -14.16 4.60
N GLN A 381 10.03 -14.65 4.00
CA GLN A 381 8.71 -14.03 4.06
C GLN A 381 7.70 -14.94 4.76
N SER A 382 6.77 -14.35 5.54
CA SER A 382 5.70 -15.08 6.22
C SER A 382 4.33 -14.90 5.56
N ALA A 383 3.50 -15.94 5.64
CA ALA A 383 2.12 -15.88 5.16
C ALA A 383 1.29 -14.82 5.90
N HIS A 384 1.56 -14.63 7.20
CA HIS A 384 0.98 -13.57 8.02
C HIS A 384 1.29 -12.18 7.48
N ASN A 385 2.57 -11.84 7.27
CA ASN A 385 2.97 -10.55 6.71
C ASN A 385 2.26 -10.26 5.37
N CYS A 386 2.15 -11.28 4.52
CA CYS A 386 1.47 -11.17 3.22
C CYS A 386 -0.02 -10.85 3.35
N ARG A 387 -0.74 -11.41 4.34
CA ARG A 387 -2.18 -11.12 4.53
C ARG A 387 -2.40 -9.76 5.15
N GLU A 388 -1.62 -9.44 6.17
CA GLU A 388 -1.80 -8.22 6.97
C GLU A 388 -1.23 -6.95 6.30
N ALA A 389 -0.54 -7.09 5.17
CA ALA A 389 -0.06 -5.96 4.38
C ALA A 389 -1.20 -4.99 4.02
N ILE A 390 -1.06 -3.72 4.36
CA ILE A 390 -2.09 -2.70 4.19
C ILE A 390 -1.46 -1.35 3.84
N ASN A 391 -1.98 -0.73 2.78
CA ASN A 391 -1.71 0.66 2.45
C ASN A 391 -2.86 1.17 1.54
N PRO A 392 -3.40 2.39 1.75
CA PRO A 392 -4.42 2.97 0.86
C PRO A 392 -3.99 3.13 -0.61
N LEU A 393 -2.69 3.04 -0.89
CA LEU A 393 -2.10 3.08 -2.23
C LEU A 393 -2.09 1.72 -2.93
N LEU A 394 -2.36 0.61 -2.23
CA LEU A 394 -2.48 -0.70 -2.89
C LEU A 394 -3.69 -0.70 -3.83
N ARG A 395 -3.42 -0.97 -5.11
CA ARG A 395 -4.44 -1.12 -6.15
C ARG A 395 -4.55 -2.58 -6.51
N ALA A 396 -5.70 -3.18 -6.21
CA ALA A 396 -6.00 -4.49 -6.73
C ALA A 396 -6.29 -4.37 -8.24
N LEU A 397 -5.59 -5.15 -9.06
CA LEU A 397 -5.73 -5.21 -10.51
C LEU A 397 -5.92 -6.66 -10.97
N ILE A 398 -6.73 -6.87 -12.02
CA ILE A 398 -6.86 -8.19 -12.62
C ILE A 398 -5.58 -8.52 -13.38
N TYR A 399 -4.98 -9.67 -13.07
CA TYR A 399 -3.81 -10.16 -13.80
C TYR A 399 -4.20 -11.31 -14.72
N ILE A 400 -4.08 -11.09 -16.04
CA ILE A 400 -4.34 -12.10 -17.08
C ILE A 400 -3.00 -12.49 -17.71
N GLY A 401 -2.29 -13.44 -17.11
CA GLY A 401 -0.97 -13.88 -17.56
C GLY A 401 -0.35 -14.98 -16.69
N LYS A 402 0.85 -15.46 -17.04
CA LYS A 402 1.64 -16.36 -16.16
C LYS A 402 2.07 -15.57 -14.91
N ARG A 403 1.31 -15.74 -13.82
CA ARG A 403 1.56 -15.36 -12.41
C ARG A 403 2.61 -14.25 -12.18
N ALA A 404 2.15 -13.02 -11.88
CA ALA A 404 3.00 -11.93 -11.37
C ALA A 404 3.74 -12.32 -10.07
N CYS A 405 3.13 -13.16 -9.24
CA CYS A 405 3.76 -13.75 -8.06
C CYS A 405 3.66 -15.29 -8.16
N THR A 406 4.80 -15.98 -8.19
CA THR A 406 4.85 -17.45 -8.31
C THR A 406 5.32 -18.14 -7.04
N GLY A 407 5.89 -17.39 -6.10
CA GLY A 407 6.45 -17.94 -4.88
C GLY A 407 5.39 -18.32 -3.85
N SER A 408 5.85 -18.94 -2.76
CA SER A 408 5.06 -19.23 -1.57
C SER A 408 5.83 -18.74 -0.35
N PRO A 409 5.15 -18.29 0.72
CA PRO A 409 5.85 -17.83 1.91
C PRO A 409 6.71 -18.92 2.54
N ASP A 410 7.85 -18.53 3.07
CA ASP A 410 8.83 -19.40 3.73
C ASP A 410 8.35 -19.83 5.12
N ILE A 411 7.59 -18.96 5.79
CA ILE A 411 7.01 -19.19 7.11
C ILE A 411 5.50 -19.33 6.96
N ARG A 412 4.97 -20.46 7.44
CA ARG A 412 3.53 -20.71 7.55
C ARG A 412 3.03 -20.24 8.92
N ASP A 413 1.72 -20.06 9.00
CA ASP A 413 1.02 -19.58 10.21
C ASP A 413 1.26 -20.45 11.45
#